data_AF-A0A7S1E3H7-F1
#
_entry.id   AF-A0A7S1E3H7-F1
#
_cell.length_a   1.000
_cell.length_b   1.000
_cell.length_c   1.000
_cell.angle_alpha   90.00
_cell.angle_beta   90.00
_cell.angle_gamma   90.00
#
_symmetry.space_group_name_H-M   'P 1'
#
loop_
_entity.id
_entity.type
_entity.pdbx_description
1 polymer ?
#
loop_
_entity_poly.entity_id
_entity_poly.type
_entity_poly.pdbx_seq_one_letter_code
_entity_poly.pdbx_strand_id
1 'polypeptide(L)'
;PRAAFLPPPPPPPEDKITGEGNWVLTVGDSKGGVLAVAVDAAGPCKKLIAGAAGNKLLMLADGRADASIMNLGTSLWDTCAPEAIVRAAGGTLTDLFGAPIEHRGGGELRNLLGVVATAKGFEKKHEGGHGGLC
;
A
#
# COMPACT_ATOMS: atom_id res chain seq x y z
N PRO A 1 -14.93 -42.00 10.01
CA PRO A 1 -13.85 -41.30 9.27
C PRO A 1 -13.37 -40.04 10.05
N ARG A 2 -12.20 -40.13 10.70
CA ARG A 2 -11.57 -38.98 11.38
C ARG A 2 -11.07 -38.01 10.33
N ALA A 3 -11.54 -36.76 10.38
CA ALA A 3 -10.92 -35.66 9.66
C ALA A 3 -9.45 -35.60 10.09
N ALA A 4 -8.53 -35.78 9.14
CA ALA A 4 -7.10 -35.61 9.40
C ALA A 4 -6.89 -34.16 9.85
N PHE A 5 -6.35 -33.98 11.05
CA PHE A 5 -5.93 -32.68 11.55
C PHE A 5 -4.82 -32.19 10.60
N LEU A 6 -5.14 -31.24 9.73
CA LEU A 6 -4.10 -30.63 8.90
C LEU A 6 -3.07 -29.98 9.83
N PRO A 7 -1.76 -30.11 9.54
CA PRO A 7 -0.76 -29.40 10.31
C PRO A 7 -1.06 -27.89 10.26
N PRO A 8 -0.75 -27.13 11.33
CA PRO A 8 -0.92 -25.69 11.31
C PRO A 8 -0.14 -25.12 10.10
N PRO A 9 -0.70 -24.11 9.40
CA PRO A 9 0.01 -23.49 8.30
C PRO A 9 1.38 -22.99 8.79
N PRO A 10 2.41 -23.04 7.94
CA PRO A 10 3.71 -22.48 8.30
C PRO A 10 3.54 -21.00 8.67
N PRO A 11 4.37 -20.47 9.58
CA PRO A 11 4.36 -19.05 9.88
C PRO A 11 4.57 -18.26 8.58
N PRO A 12 3.90 -17.11 8.43
CA PRO A 12 4.07 -16.28 7.24
C PRO A 12 5.56 -15.95 7.05
N PRO A 13 6.04 -15.82 5.81
CA PRO A 13 7.41 -15.43 5.54
C PRO A 13 7.73 -14.11 6.25
N GLU A 14 8.95 -14.00 6.78
CA GLU A 14 9.41 -12.73 7.34
C GLU A 14 9.43 -11.64 6.26
N ASP A 15 8.95 -10.47 6.62
CA ASP A 15 8.90 -9.28 5.78
C ASP A 15 10.32 -8.86 5.41
N LYS A 16 10.67 -8.94 4.12
CA LYS A 16 11.99 -8.51 3.62
C LYS A 16 12.02 -6.98 3.51
N ILE A 17 12.52 -6.33 4.55
CA ILE A 17 12.71 -4.88 4.62
C ILE A 17 14.12 -4.52 4.12
N THR A 18 14.22 -3.51 3.27
CA THR A 18 15.48 -3.00 2.70
C THR A 18 15.51 -1.47 2.75
N GLY A 19 16.70 -0.84 2.72
CA GLY A 19 16.83 0.62 2.71
C GLY A 19 16.95 1.27 4.09
N GLU A 20 17.02 2.60 4.09
CA GLU A 20 17.30 3.43 5.26
C GLU A 20 16.20 4.48 5.45
N GLY A 21 15.82 4.75 6.71
CA GLY A 21 14.75 5.70 7.04
C GLY A 21 14.01 5.33 8.32
N ASN A 22 13.21 6.25 8.85
CA ASN A 22 12.43 6.08 10.08
C ASN A 22 10.99 5.60 9.85
N TRP A 23 10.62 5.32 8.60
CA TRP A 23 9.28 4.87 8.20
C TRP A 23 9.34 3.79 7.12
N VAL A 24 8.26 3.04 6.99
CA VAL A 24 8.17 1.86 6.10
C VAL A 24 7.21 2.12 4.94
N LEU A 25 7.73 1.97 3.72
CA LEU A 25 7.00 2.04 2.45
C LEU A 25 6.82 0.64 1.88
N THR A 26 5.57 0.23 1.64
CA THR A 26 5.27 -1.01 0.93
C THR A 26 5.18 -0.77 -0.58
N VAL A 27 5.83 -1.64 -1.35
CA VAL A 27 5.82 -1.56 -2.82
C VAL A 27 5.71 -2.96 -3.43
N GLY A 28 5.24 -3.04 -4.68
CA GLY A 28 5.27 -4.27 -5.46
C GLY A 28 6.65 -4.54 -6.06
N ASP A 29 6.86 -5.76 -6.56
CA ASP A 29 8.06 -6.18 -7.31
C ASP A 29 7.99 -5.85 -8.82
N SER A 30 6.94 -5.15 -9.24
CA SER A 30 6.69 -4.81 -10.64
C SER A 30 7.74 -3.84 -11.17
N LYS A 31 8.36 -4.17 -12.32
CA LYS A 31 9.42 -3.38 -12.97
C LYS A 31 8.89 -2.19 -13.78
N GLY A 32 7.91 -1.46 -13.26
CA GLY A 32 7.32 -0.30 -13.93
C GLY A 32 8.12 0.97 -13.67
N GLY A 33 8.50 1.71 -14.73
CA GLY A 33 9.27 2.95 -14.60
C GLY A 33 8.58 4.00 -13.71
N VAL A 34 7.26 4.15 -13.83
CA VAL A 34 6.47 5.08 -12.99
C VAL A 34 6.53 4.71 -11.51
N LEU A 35 6.46 3.40 -11.18
CA LEU A 35 6.57 2.96 -9.79
C LEU A 35 7.96 3.27 -9.23
N ALA A 36 9.02 3.03 -10.01
CA ALA A 36 10.38 3.34 -9.59
C ALA A 36 10.57 4.83 -9.29
N VAL A 37 10.04 5.71 -10.16
CA VAL A 37 10.08 7.17 -9.97
C VAL A 37 9.27 7.60 -8.75
N ALA A 38 8.05 7.08 -8.57
CA ALA A 38 7.22 7.43 -7.41
C ALA A 38 7.86 7.00 -6.08
N VAL A 39 8.50 5.83 -6.08
CA VAL A 39 9.23 5.31 -4.90
C VAL A 39 10.51 6.11 -4.62
N ASP A 40 11.17 6.63 -5.65
CA ASP A 40 12.32 7.52 -5.50
C ASP A 40 11.89 8.90 -4.96
N ALA A 41 10.80 9.45 -5.50
CA ALA A 41 10.21 10.73 -5.07
C ALA A 41 9.72 10.71 -3.61
N ALA A 42 9.32 9.53 -3.10
CA ALA A 42 8.95 9.35 -1.71
C ALA A 42 10.12 9.60 -0.73
N GLY A 43 11.38 9.56 -1.20
CA GLY A 43 12.56 9.85 -0.39
C GLY A 43 13.04 8.69 0.49
N PRO A 44 13.94 8.98 1.46
CA PRO A 44 14.57 7.96 2.30
C PRO A 44 13.55 7.21 3.17
N CYS A 45 13.34 5.94 2.88
CA CYS A 45 12.44 5.05 3.59
C CYS A 45 12.92 3.60 3.57
N LYS A 46 12.41 2.81 4.52
CA LYS A 46 12.54 1.36 4.50
C LYS A 46 11.51 0.79 3.54
N LYS A 47 11.96 0.11 2.50
CA LYS A 47 11.12 -0.53 1.48
C LYS A 47 10.82 -1.97 1.89
N LEU A 48 9.54 -2.28 1.97
CA LEU A 48 9.01 -3.63 2.14
C LEU A 48 8.37 -4.11 0.84
N ILE A 49 8.96 -5.13 0.22
CA ILE A 49 8.40 -5.73 -1.00
C ILE A 49 7.27 -6.68 -0.61
N ALA A 50 6.05 -6.36 -1.04
CA ALA A 50 4.86 -7.14 -0.75
C ALA A 50 4.02 -7.40 -2.01
N GLY A 51 3.68 -8.67 -2.22
CA GLY A 51 2.74 -9.12 -3.24
C GLY A 51 1.29 -8.76 -2.88
N ALA A 52 0.42 -8.74 -3.89
CA ALA A 52 -1.00 -8.38 -3.83
C ALA A 52 -1.30 -6.95 -3.37
N ALA A 53 -2.28 -6.29 -3.99
CA ALA A 53 -2.67 -4.93 -3.64
C ALA A 53 -3.32 -4.87 -2.25
N GLY A 54 -4.29 -5.74 -1.99
CA GLY A 54 -4.99 -5.80 -0.70
C GLY A 54 -4.05 -6.07 0.48
N ASN A 55 -3.06 -6.96 0.33
CA ASN A 55 -2.10 -7.25 1.40
C ASN A 55 -1.26 -6.02 1.77
N LYS A 56 -0.80 -5.24 0.78
CA LYS A 56 -0.09 -3.98 1.03
C LYS A 56 -0.93 -3.00 1.83
N LEU A 57 -2.20 -2.84 1.47
CA LEU A 57 -3.12 -1.95 2.18
C LEU A 57 -3.44 -2.43 3.60
N LEU A 58 -3.61 -3.73 3.79
CA LEU A 58 -3.82 -4.30 5.12
C LEU A 58 -2.61 -4.11 6.04
N MET A 59 -1.38 -4.13 5.51
CA MET A 59 -0.18 -3.83 6.31
C MET A 59 -0.21 -2.41 6.90
N LEU A 60 -0.85 -1.44 6.23
CA LEU A 60 -1.04 -0.09 6.77
C LEU A 60 -2.04 -0.09 7.91
N ALA A 61 -3.17 -0.79 7.72
CA ALA A 61 -4.20 -0.91 8.75
C ALA A 61 -3.69 -1.66 10.01
N ASP A 62 -2.79 -2.62 9.82
CA ASP A 62 -2.13 -3.42 10.88
C ASP A 62 -0.92 -2.69 11.51
N GLY A 63 -0.54 -1.51 11.01
CA GLY A 63 0.59 -0.73 11.53
C GLY A 63 1.97 -1.30 11.21
N ARG A 64 2.06 -2.24 10.27
CA ARG A 64 3.33 -2.81 9.76
C ARG A 64 4.00 -1.92 8.71
N ALA A 65 3.24 -1.00 8.11
CA ALA A 65 3.74 -0.04 7.14
C ALA A 65 3.12 1.35 7.38
N ASP A 66 3.86 2.40 7.02
CA ASP A 66 3.43 3.79 7.15
C ASP A 66 2.79 4.29 5.84
N ALA A 67 3.25 3.81 4.68
CA ALA A 67 2.63 4.11 3.38
C ALA A 67 2.72 2.95 2.37
N SER A 68 1.94 3.04 1.29
CA SER A 68 2.00 2.13 0.14
C SER A 68 1.94 2.90 -1.17
N ILE A 69 2.77 2.51 -2.14
CA ILE A 69 2.67 2.99 -3.53
C ILE A 69 2.49 1.78 -4.44
N MET A 70 1.44 1.81 -5.26
CA MET A 70 1.11 0.74 -6.20
C MET A 70 1.02 1.27 -7.63
N ASN A 71 1.37 0.41 -8.59
CA ASN A 71 1.41 0.80 -10.00
C ASN A 71 0.02 0.85 -10.65
N LEU A 72 0.01 1.33 -11.90
CA LEU A 72 -1.14 1.53 -12.78
C LEU A 72 -1.86 0.24 -13.25
N GLY A 73 -1.42 -0.93 -12.79
CA GLY A 73 -1.98 -2.23 -13.16
C GLY A 73 -3.01 -2.77 -12.17
N THR A 74 -3.28 -2.06 -11.08
CA THR A 74 -4.34 -2.41 -10.13
C THR A 74 -5.69 -1.97 -10.66
N SER A 75 -6.75 -2.70 -10.29
CA SER A 75 -8.13 -2.37 -10.64
C SER A 75 -8.90 -1.86 -9.43
N LEU A 76 -10.06 -1.25 -9.64
CA LEU A 76 -10.92 -0.74 -8.57
C LEU A 76 -11.31 -1.84 -7.57
N TRP A 77 -11.51 -3.07 -8.05
CA TRP A 77 -11.80 -4.21 -7.16
C TRP A 77 -10.64 -4.59 -6.24
N ASP A 78 -9.39 -4.27 -6.61
CA ASP A 78 -8.21 -4.55 -5.79
C ASP A 78 -8.10 -3.59 -4.60
N THR A 79 -8.71 -2.41 -4.69
CA THR A 79 -8.64 -1.34 -3.67
C THR A 79 -9.94 -1.15 -2.89
N CYS A 80 -11.11 -1.48 -3.46
CA CYS A 80 -12.42 -1.20 -2.86
C CYS A 80 -12.57 -1.71 -1.40
N ALA A 81 -12.40 -3.02 -1.20
CA ALA A 81 -12.52 -3.63 0.12
C ALA A 81 -11.43 -3.16 1.11
N PRO A 82 -10.12 -3.22 0.77
CA PRO A 82 -9.08 -2.80 1.69
C PRO A 82 -9.08 -1.30 1.99
N GLU A 83 -9.55 -0.45 1.08
CA GLU A 83 -9.71 0.98 1.36
C GLU A 83 -10.66 1.22 2.53
N ALA A 84 -11.80 0.54 2.56
CA ALA A 84 -12.75 0.68 3.66
C ALA A 84 -12.10 0.35 5.01
N ILE A 85 -11.23 -0.66 5.04
CA ILE A 85 -10.47 -1.07 6.22
C ILE A 85 -9.43 -0.01 6.60
N VAL A 86 -8.64 0.48 5.64
CA VAL A 86 -7.63 1.52 5.87
C VAL A 86 -8.28 2.81 6.38
N ARG A 87 -9.40 3.23 5.78
CA ARG A 87 -10.17 4.39 6.24
C ARG A 87 -10.73 4.19 7.64
N ALA A 88 -11.26 3.00 7.95
CA ALA A 88 -11.74 2.67 9.30
C ALA A 88 -10.60 2.69 10.34
N ALA A 89 -9.38 2.31 9.95
CA ALA A 89 -8.18 2.43 10.77
C ALA A 89 -7.67 3.89 10.88
N GLY A 90 -8.23 4.84 10.12
CA GLY A 90 -7.88 6.25 10.11
C GLY A 90 -6.77 6.64 9.13
N GLY A 91 -6.47 5.77 8.16
CA GLY A 91 -5.58 6.07 7.03
C GLY A 91 -6.34 6.65 5.83
N THR A 92 -5.60 6.93 4.75
CA THR A 92 -6.13 7.49 3.50
C THR A 92 -5.68 6.68 2.29
N LEU A 93 -6.49 6.72 1.22
CA LEU A 93 -6.19 6.12 -0.07
C LEU A 93 -6.53 7.13 -1.18
N THR A 94 -5.56 7.45 -2.02
CA THR A 94 -5.66 8.41 -3.12
C THR A 94 -4.97 7.87 -4.37
N ASP A 95 -5.10 8.58 -5.47
CA ASP A 95 -4.20 8.43 -6.62
C ASP A 95 -2.86 9.16 -6.38
N LEU A 96 -1.96 9.11 -7.38
CA LEU A 96 -0.66 9.79 -7.32
C LEU A 96 -0.75 11.33 -7.31
N PHE A 97 -1.92 11.91 -7.54
CA PHE A 97 -2.19 13.34 -7.55
C PHE A 97 -2.99 13.81 -6.33
N GLY A 98 -3.22 12.92 -5.35
CA GLY A 98 -3.96 13.21 -4.12
C GLY A 98 -5.48 13.16 -4.27
N ALA A 99 -6.03 12.80 -5.43
CA ALA A 99 -7.47 12.66 -5.60
C ALA A 99 -7.96 11.34 -5.00
N PRO A 100 -9.16 11.31 -4.37
CA PRO A 100 -9.72 10.07 -3.86
C PRO A 100 -10.05 9.11 -4.99
N ILE A 101 -9.84 7.81 -4.77
CA ILE A 101 -10.22 6.78 -5.73
C ILE A 101 -11.75 6.63 -5.72
N GLU A 102 -12.38 6.67 -6.90
CA GLU A 102 -13.82 6.49 -7.04
C GLU A 102 -14.18 5.06 -7.47
N HIS A 103 -14.77 4.28 -6.56
CA HIS A 103 -15.29 2.93 -6.85
C HIS A 103 -16.68 2.96 -7.47
N ARG A 104 -16.82 3.55 -8.66
CA ARG A 104 -18.09 3.61 -9.39
C ARG A 104 -18.15 2.60 -10.52
N GLY A 105 -19.31 1.98 -10.70
CA GLY A 105 -19.59 1.11 -11.85
C GLY A 105 -19.87 1.92 -13.12
N GLY A 106 -19.54 1.35 -14.29
CA GLY A 106 -19.87 1.93 -15.61
C GLY A 106 -18.80 2.82 -16.24
N GLY A 107 -17.64 2.97 -15.60
CA GLY A 107 -16.47 3.68 -16.13
C GLY A 107 -15.23 2.81 -16.27
N GLU A 108 -14.07 3.45 -16.35
CA GLU A 108 -12.77 2.76 -16.32
C GLU A 108 -12.61 1.98 -15.00
N LEU A 109 -12.22 0.71 -15.10
CA LEU A 109 -12.09 -0.19 -13.95
C LEU A 109 -10.65 -0.29 -13.43
N ARG A 110 -9.69 0.31 -14.14
CA ARG A 110 -8.28 0.36 -13.75
C ARG A 110 -7.95 1.63 -12.98
N ASN A 111 -7.03 1.51 -12.02
CA ASN A 111 -6.44 2.64 -11.31
C ASN A 111 -5.36 3.30 -12.20
N LEU A 112 -5.79 4.01 -13.25
CA LEU A 112 -4.90 4.58 -14.27
C LEU A 112 -3.94 5.66 -13.75
N LEU A 113 -4.29 6.28 -12.62
CA LEU A 113 -3.49 7.33 -11.96
C LEU A 113 -2.68 6.79 -10.77
N GLY A 114 -2.59 5.46 -10.65
CA GLY A 114 -1.88 4.80 -9.57
C GLY A 114 -2.65 4.85 -8.25
N VAL A 115 -2.02 4.33 -7.20
CA VAL A 115 -2.61 4.29 -5.88
C VAL A 115 -1.54 4.59 -4.85
N VAL A 116 -1.84 5.56 -3.99
CA VAL A 116 -1.05 5.93 -2.81
C VAL A 116 -1.93 5.71 -1.59
N ALA A 117 -1.40 5.02 -0.60
CA ALA A 117 -2.07 4.79 0.68
C ALA A 117 -1.19 5.29 1.81
N THR A 118 -1.78 5.89 2.84
CA THR A 118 -1.05 6.28 4.04
C THR A 118 -1.76 5.80 5.31
N ALA A 119 -0.97 5.41 6.30
CA ALA A 119 -1.48 4.97 7.58
C ALA A 119 -1.96 6.16 8.42
N LYS A 120 -2.68 5.87 9.50
CA LYS A 120 -3.18 6.91 10.42
C LYS A 120 -2.05 7.80 10.94
N GLY A 121 -2.21 9.11 10.74
CA GLY A 121 -1.29 10.12 11.25
C GLY A 121 0.05 10.21 10.51
N PHE A 122 0.15 9.65 9.30
CA PHE A 122 1.33 9.73 8.46
C PHE A 122 1.80 11.18 8.25
N GLU A 123 0.90 12.09 7.88
CA GLU A 123 1.21 13.51 7.65
C GLU A 123 1.92 14.17 8.85
N LYS A 124 1.41 13.95 10.06
CA LYS A 124 1.97 14.52 11.31
C LYS A 124 3.34 13.95 11.66
N LYS A 125 3.61 12.69 11.29
CA LYS A 125 4.92 12.07 11.51
C LYS A 125 5.98 12.62 10.55
N HIS A 126 5.56 13.19 9.43
CA HIS A 126 6.43 13.59 8.31
C HIS A 126 6.37 15.09 7.95
N GLU A 127 5.67 15.91 8.74
CA GLU A 127 5.55 17.38 8.62
C GLU A 127 6.90 18.15 8.68
N GLY A 128 8.02 17.47 8.95
CA GLY A 128 9.37 18.05 9.01
C GLY A 128 10.27 17.78 7.80
N GLY A 129 9.80 17.08 6.76
CA GLY A 129 10.64 16.66 5.64
C GLY A 129 9.89 16.61 4.32
N HIS A 130 9.70 17.79 3.71
CA HIS A 130 9.22 18.01 2.33
C HIS A 130 7.86 17.38 1.95
N GLY A 131 6.84 18.24 1.87
CA GLY A 131 5.50 17.92 1.39
C GLY A 131 5.47 17.48 -0.08
N GLY A 132 5.46 16.17 -0.32
CA GLY A 132 5.45 15.63 -1.70
C GLY A 132 4.77 14.27 -1.87
N LEU A 133 3.85 13.88 -0.99
CA LEU A 133 3.06 12.65 -1.16
C LEU A 133 1.54 12.89 -1.20
N CYS A 134 1.10 14.15 -1.11
CA CYS A 134 -0.28 14.60 -1.24
C CYS A 134 -0.30 15.97 -1.92
#